data_AF-A0A2G6HYG5-F1
#
_entry.id   AF-A0A2G6HYG5-F1
#
_cell.length_a   1.000
_cell.length_b   1.000
_cell.length_c   1.000
_cell.angle_alpha   90.00
_cell.angle_beta   90.00
_cell.angle_gamma   90.00
#
_symmetry.space_group_name_H-M   'P 1'
#
loop_
_entity.id
_entity.type
_entity.pdbx_description
1 polymer ?
#
loop_
_entity_poly.entity_id
_entity_poly.type
_entity_poly.pdbx_seq_one_letter_code
_entity_poly.pdbx_strand_id
1 'polypeptide(L)'
;MNRTVQVRLWGTTVGYLGYAPGGSRYAVFEYDPHFMESGIQLSPVYLHYPPSRFMFDTLPYREFQGLPGFIADSLPDRFGSGLIDLYMAEKNIPPSEVTALDRLNYMAGRGMG
;
A
#
# COMPACT_ATOMS: atom_id res chain seq x y z
N MET A 1 -12.21 9.68 1.50
CA MET A 1 -11.71 8.39 0.98
C MET A 1 -11.07 7.61 2.11
N ASN A 2 -11.26 6.29 2.13
CA ASN A 2 -10.71 5.43 3.18
C ASN A 2 -9.17 5.45 3.05
N ARG A 3 -8.46 5.94 4.07
CA ARG A 3 -7.01 6.19 4.01
C ARG A 3 -6.16 4.94 4.23
N THR A 4 -6.79 3.77 4.14
CA THR A 4 -6.19 2.50 4.51
C THR A 4 -6.50 1.47 3.44
N VAL A 5 -5.50 0.67 3.07
CA VAL A 5 -5.60 -0.46 2.13
C VAL A 5 -5.44 -1.73 2.94
N GLN A 6 -6.37 -2.68 2.77
CA GLN A 6 -6.25 -4.01 3.35
C GLN A 6 -5.30 -4.86 2.49
N VAL A 7 -4.31 -5.47 3.12
CA VAL A 7 -3.37 -6.40 2.46
C VAL A 7 -3.83 -7.82 2.74
N ARG A 8 -3.98 -8.62 1.68
CA ARG A 8 -4.40 -10.03 1.78
C ARG A 8 -3.40 -10.95 1.10
N LEU A 9 -3.18 -12.11 1.69
CA LEU A 9 -2.41 -13.21 1.14
C LEU A 9 -3.29 -14.46 1.11
N TRP A 10 -3.56 -15.00 -0.09
CA TRP A 10 -4.41 -16.18 -0.30
C TRP A 10 -5.78 -16.12 0.40
N GLY A 11 -6.41 -14.94 0.40
CA GLY A 11 -7.71 -14.70 1.03
C GLY A 11 -7.64 -14.34 2.51
N THR A 12 -6.50 -14.58 3.17
CA THR A 12 -6.26 -14.22 4.57
C THR A 12 -5.82 -12.76 4.67
N THR A 13 -6.39 -12.01 5.61
CA THR A 13 -5.92 -10.65 5.90
C THR A 13 -4.61 -10.73 6.65
N VAL A 14 -3.56 -10.14 6.09
CA VAL A 14 -2.22 -10.16 6.71
C VAL A 14 -1.88 -8.83 7.37
N GLY A 15 -2.52 -7.74 6.96
CA GLY A 15 -2.27 -6.43 7.52
C GLY A 15 -2.92 -5.30 6.76
N TYR A 16 -2.50 -4.08 7.09
CA TYR A 16 -3.07 -2.85 6.60
C TYR A 16 -1.96 -1.86 6.26
N LEU A 17 -2.15 -1.13 5.16
CA LEU A 17 -1.33 0.02 4.78
C LEU A 17 -2.11 1.31 5.01
N GLY A 18 -1.48 2.32 5.60
CA GLY A 18 -2.07 3.66 5.73
C GLY A 18 -1.04 4.75 5.83
N TYR A 19 -1.42 5.99 5.54
CA TYR A 19 -0.55 7.14 5.79
C TYR A 19 -0.59 7.56 7.25
N ALA A 20 0.57 7.82 7.85
CA ALA A 20 0.66 8.32 9.21
C ALA A 20 -0.03 9.69 9.36
N PRO A 21 -0.64 9.98 10.52
CA PRO A 21 -1.14 11.33 10.83
C PRO A 21 -0.03 12.37 10.63
N GLY A 22 -0.36 13.52 10.01
CA GLY A 22 0.61 14.59 9.73
C GLY A 22 1.07 14.69 8.28
N GLY A 23 0.53 13.88 7.37
CA GLY A 23 0.74 14.07 5.93
C GLY A 23 2.03 13.46 5.38
N SER A 24 2.55 12.40 6.01
CA SER A 24 3.65 11.63 5.41
C SER A 24 3.23 11.09 4.05
N ARG A 25 4.14 11.17 3.08
CA ARG A 25 3.98 10.54 1.76
C ARG A 25 4.38 9.07 1.74
N TYR A 26 4.96 8.57 2.84
CA TYR A 26 5.30 7.16 3.02
C TYR A 26 4.19 6.45 3.76
N ALA A 27 3.72 5.34 3.18
CA ALA A 27 2.75 4.47 3.81
C ALA A 27 3.41 3.64 4.92
N VAL A 28 2.64 3.43 5.96
CA VAL A 28 2.98 2.60 7.11
C VAL A 28 2.22 1.29 6.97
N PHE A 29 2.94 0.18 7.09
CA PHE A 29 2.38 -1.16 7.18
C PHE A 29 2.26 -1.61 8.63
N GLU A 30 1.13 -2.22 8.97
CA GLU A 30 0.89 -2.88 10.25
C GLU A 30 0.30 -4.26 9.98
N TYR A 31 0.79 -5.28 10.69
CA TYR A 31 0.22 -6.62 10.61
C TYR A 31 -1.17 -6.67 11.26
N ASP A 32 -2.00 -7.56 10.75
CA ASP A 32 -3.23 -7.96 11.44
C ASP A 32 -2.86 -8.77 12.70
N PRO A 33 -3.37 -8.41 13.89
CA PRO A 33 -3.02 -9.12 15.12
C PRO A 33 -3.31 -10.63 15.07
N HIS A 34 -4.40 -11.04 14.41
CA HIS A 34 -4.72 -12.47 14.29
C HIS A 34 -3.78 -13.19 13.32
N PHE A 35 -3.31 -12.50 12.28
CA PHE A 35 -2.32 -13.09 11.37
C PHE A 35 -0.98 -13.32 12.08
N MET A 36 -0.60 -12.43 13.00
CA MET A 36 0.65 -12.59 13.77
C MET A 36 0.68 -13.85 14.63
N GLU A 37 -0.47 -14.37 15.04
CA GLU A 37 -0.56 -15.65 15.77
C GLU A 37 -0.10 -16.84 14.91
N SER A 38 -0.06 -16.71 13.58
CA SER A 38 0.41 -17.77 12.67
C SER A 38 1.93 -17.98 12.69
N GLY A 39 2.70 -17.00 13.17
CA GLY A 39 4.16 -17.00 13.13
C GLY A 39 4.77 -16.75 11.74
N ILE A 40 3.95 -16.52 10.70
CA ILE A 40 4.40 -16.24 9.34
C ILE A 40 4.83 -14.76 9.24
N GLN A 41 6.01 -14.51 8.66
CA GLN A 41 6.53 -13.17 8.40
C GLN A 41 6.63 -12.94 6.90
N LEU A 42 5.93 -11.91 6.38
CA LEU A 42 5.94 -11.57 4.95
C LEU A 42 7.33 -11.14 4.47
N SER A 43 8.07 -10.46 5.34
CA SER A 43 9.43 -10.02 5.09
C SER A 43 10.25 -10.09 6.38
N PRO A 44 10.84 -11.26 6.71
CA PRO A 44 11.47 -11.49 8.00
C PRO A 44 12.61 -10.52 8.36
N VAL A 45 13.22 -9.90 7.33
CA VAL A 45 14.34 -8.95 7.46
C VAL A 45 13.87 -7.52 7.78
N TYR A 46 12.61 -7.19 7.52
CA TYR A 46 12.10 -5.83 7.68
C TYR A 46 10.87 -5.75 8.59
N LEU A 47 10.08 -6.81 8.64
CA LEU A 47 8.81 -6.90 9.35
C LEU A 47 8.94 -7.84 10.56
N HIS A 48 9.68 -7.39 11.56
CA HIS A 48 10.06 -8.16 12.74
C HIS A 48 8.96 -8.24 13.82
N TYR A 49 9.06 -9.23 14.70
CA TYR A 49 8.31 -9.28 15.95
C TYR A 49 9.08 -8.54 17.08
N PRO A 50 8.41 -7.82 18.02
CA PRO A 50 6.97 -7.60 18.12
C PRO A 50 6.43 -6.69 17.01
N PRO A 51 5.15 -6.88 16.60
CA PRO A 51 4.55 -6.09 15.54
C PRO A 51 4.61 -4.60 15.88
N SER A 52 5.12 -3.82 14.93
CA SER A 52 5.28 -2.37 15.02
C SER A 52 4.67 -1.72 13.78
N ARG A 53 4.74 -0.39 13.74
CA ARG A 53 4.47 0.39 12.53
C ARG A 53 5.72 0.36 11.65
N PHE A 54 5.62 -0.28 10.50
CA PHE A 54 6.73 -0.40 9.56
C PHE A 54 6.62 0.65 8.46
N MET A 55 7.57 1.58 8.43
CA MET A 55 7.69 2.59 7.39
C MET A 55 8.95 2.32 6.57
N PHE A 56 8.89 2.63 5.27
CA PHE A 56 9.96 2.36 4.32
C PHE A 56 10.48 3.66 3.68
N ASP A 57 10.78 4.64 4.53
CA ASP A 57 11.23 5.98 4.14
C ASP A 57 12.67 6.05 3.63
N THR A 58 13.44 4.97 3.83
CA THR A 58 14.78 4.77 3.27
C THR A 58 14.75 4.30 1.81
N LEU A 59 13.60 3.82 1.31
CA LEU A 59 13.45 3.44 -0.09
C LEU A 59 13.28 4.68 -0.97
N PRO A 60 13.88 4.70 -2.18
CA PRO A 60 13.70 5.78 -3.12
C PRO A 60 12.22 6.04 -3.48
N TYR A 61 11.71 7.23 -3.15
CA TYR A 61 10.29 7.55 -3.34
C TYR A 61 9.85 7.45 -4.81
N ARG A 62 10.72 7.78 -5.77
CA ARG A 62 10.36 7.79 -7.20
C ARG A 62 10.06 6.40 -7.72
N GLU A 63 10.76 5.40 -7.21
CA GLU A 63 10.66 4.00 -7.62
C GLU A 63 9.55 3.26 -6.85
N PHE A 64 9.39 3.56 -5.56
CA PHE A 64 8.47 2.84 -4.67
C PHE A 64 7.16 3.60 -4.36
N GLN A 65 7.06 4.87 -4.75
CA GLN A 65 5.91 5.75 -4.50
C GLN A 65 5.50 5.81 -3.01
N GLY A 66 6.49 5.67 -2.11
CA GLY A 66 6.28 5.66 -0.67
C GLY A 66 5.68 4.37 -0.11
N LEU A 67 5.62 3.29 -0.89
CA LEU A 67 5.14 1.97 -0.45
C LEU A 67 6.29 1.05 -0.03
N PRO A 68 6.00 -0.01 0.76
CA PRO A 68 6.94 -1.10 0.94
C PRO A 68 7.28 -1.79 -0.38
N GLY A 69 8.51 -2.27 -0.52
CA GLY A 69 8.98 -2.90 -1.76
C GLY A 69 8.16 -4.10 -2.21
N PHE A 70 7.65 -4.90 -1.27
CA PHE A 70 6.82 -6.07 -1.56
C PHE A 70 5.37 -5.74 -1.96
N ILE A 71 4.96 -4.46 -1.92
CA ILE A 71 3.64 -4.00 -2.37
C ILE A 71 3.75 -3.05 -3.58
N ALA A 72 4.88 -2.36 -3.73
CA ALA A 72 5.08 -1.41 -4.82
C ALA A 72 4.91 -2.04 -6.22
N ASP A 73 5.24 -3.32 -6.37
CA ASP A 73 5.08 -4.07 -7.63
C ASP A 73 3.60 -4.32 -8.01
N SER A 74 2.68 -4.22 -7.04
CA SER A 74 1.24 -4.31 -7.29
C SER A 74 0.64 -3.03 -7.88
N LEU A 75 1.43 -1.94 -7.96
CA LEU A 75 0.96 -0.70 -8.57
C LEU A 75 0.74 -0.89 -10.09
N PRO A 76 -0.23 -0.17 -10.68
CA PRO A 76 -0.43 -0.20 -12.11
C PRO A 76 0.78 0.41 -12.84
N ASP A 77 1.03 -0.09 -14.04
CA ASP A 77 2.02 0.51 -14.94
C ASP A 77 1.61 1.94 -15.36
N ARG A 78 2.43 2.59 -16.21
CA ARG A 78 2.14 3.97 -16.64
C ARG A 78 0.81 4.11 -17.37
N PHE A 79 0.43 3.11 -18.17
CA PHE A 79 -0.81 3.14 -18.92
C PHE A 79 -2.02 2.98 -17.98
N GLY A 80 -2.00 1.98 -17.11
CA GLY A 80 -3.01 1.76 -16.09
C GLY A 80 -3.14 2.94 -15.13
N SER A 81 -2.02 3.55 -14.75
CA SER A 81 -1.99 4.77 -13.95
C SER A 81 -2.75 5.92 -14.63
N GLY A 82 -2.58 6.11 -15.94
CA GLY A 82 -3.30 7.12 -16.70
C GLY A 82 -4.80 6.86 -16.78
N LEU A 83 -5.23 5.60 -16.90
CA LEU A 83 -6.66 5.26 -16.85
C LEU A 83 -7.29 5.57 -15.49
N ILE A 84 -6.56 5.33 -14.40
CA ILE A 84 -7.02 5.70 -13.06
C ILE A 84 -7.12 7.22 -12.93
N ASP A 85 -6.16 7.96 -13.48
CA ASP A 85 -6.17 9.42 -13.42
C ASP A 85 -7.40 10.00 -14.15
N LEU A 86 -7.75 9.44 -15.31
CA LEU A 86 -8.97 9.80 -16.05
C LEU A 86 -10.23 9.51 -15.22
N TYR A 87 -10.32 8.31 -14.64
CA TYR A 87 -11.45 7.92 -13.80
C TYR A 87 -11.61 8.80 -12.55
N MET A 88 -10.49 9.19 -11.93
CA MET A 88 -10.52 10.09 -10.77
C MET A 88 -10.90 11.52 -11.17
N ALA A 89 -10.43 11.99 -12.34
CA ALA A 89 -10.79 13.29 -12.89
C ALA A 89 -12.29 13.40 -13.19
N GLU A 90 -12.95 12.33 -13.67
CA GLU A 90 -14.41 12.27 -13.82
C GLU A 90 -15.16 12.49 -12.50
N LYS A 91 -14.51 12.22 -11.37
CA LYS A 91 -15.03 12.48 -10.01
C LYS A 91 -14.59 13.81 -9.43
N ASN A 92 -14.03 14.70 -10.25
CA ASN A 92 -13.45 15.98 -9.84
C ASN A 92 -12.27 15.85 -8.85
N ILE A 93 -11.54 14.73 -8.90
CA ILE A 93 -10.31 14.54 -8.13
C ILE A 93 -9.13 14.76 -9.07
N PRO A 94 -8.30 15.81 -8.87
CA PRO A 94 -7.18 16.07 -9.75
C PRO A 94 -6.09 15.00 -9.60
N PRO A 95 -5.34 14.66 -10.66
CA PRO A 95 -4.28 13.65 -10.61
C PRO A 95 -3.23 13.89 -9.51
N SER A 96 -2.99 15.14 -9.13
CA SER A 96 -2.08 15.51 -8.05
C SER A 96 -2.54 15.08 -6.65
N GLU A 97 -3.82 14.78 -6.49
CA GLU A 97 -4.41 14.30 -5.24
C GLU A 97 -4.56 12.77 -5.19
N VAL A 98 -4.32 12.07 -6.31
CA VAL A 98 -4.41 10.62 -6.39
C VAL A 98 -3.17 9.98 -5.77
N THR A 99 -3.34 9.32 -4.62
CA THR A 99 -2.23 8.70 -3.89
C THR A 99 -1.93 7.28 -4.36
N ALA A 100 -0.79 6.73 -3.95
CA ALA A 100 -0.45 5.33 -4.20
C ALA A 100 -1.48 4.38 -3.57
N LEU A 101 -2.02 4.71 -2.38
CA LEU A 101 -3.07 3.93 -1.74
C LEU A 101 -4.40 3.98 -2.51
N ASP A 102 -4.74 5.11 -3.15
CA ASP A 102 -5.93 5.20 -4.01
C ASP A 102 -5.79 4.31 -5.25
N ARG A 103 -4.60 4.28 -5.84
CA ARG A 103 -4.30 3.39 -6.97
C ARG A 103 -4.40 1.91 -6.57
N LEU A 104 -3.86 1.53 -5.41
CA LEU A 104 -4.00 0.18 -4.88
C LEU A 104 -5.46 -0.19 -4.62
N ASN A 105 -6.24 0.71 -4.00
CA ASN A 105 -7.67 0.50 -3.76
C ASN A 105 -8.46 0.35 -5.06
N TYR A 106 -8.08 1.07 -6.13
CA TYR A 106 -8.69 0.92 -7.44
C TYR A 106 -8.34 -0.43 -8.09
N MET A 107 -7.08 -0.86 -8.00
CA MET A 107 -6.62 -2.14 -8.55
C MET A 107 -7.24 -3.33 -7.80
N ALA A 108 -7.51 -3.18 -6.50
CA ALA A 108 -8.07 -4.22 -5.64
C ALA A 108 -7.31 -5.56 -5.82
N GLY A 109 -8.03 -6.66 -6.05
CA GLY A 109 -7.47 -8.00 -6.23
C GLY A 109 -6.87 -8.29 -7.62
N ARG A 110 -6.62 -7.28 -8.45
CA ARG A 110 -6.02 -7.43 -9.79
C ARG A 110 -4.54 -7.04 -9.84
N GLY A 111 -3.96 -6.65 -8.70
CA GLY A 111 -2.53 -6.40 -8.57
C GLY A 111 -1.72 -7.71 -8.65
N MET A 112 -0.47 -7.61 -9.07
CA MET A 112 0.50 -8.68 -9.00
C MET A 112 1.22 -8.66 -7.65
N GLY A 113 1.50 -9.82 -7.07
CA GLY A 113 2.12 -9.95 -5.74
C GLY A 113 1.32 -10.82 -4.79
#